data_AF-A0A8S3SAA4-F1
#
_entry.id   AF-A0A8S3SAA4-F1
#
_cell.length_a   1.000
_cell.length_b   1.000
_cell.length_c   1.000
_cell.angle_alpha   90.00
_cell.angle_beta   90.00
_cell.angle_gamma   90.00
#
_symmetry.space_group_name_H-M   'P 1'
#
loop_
_entity.id
_entity.type
_entity.pdbx_description
1 polymer ?
#
loop_
_entity_poly.entity_id
_entity_poly.type
_entity_poly.pdbx_seq_one_letter_code
_entity_poly.pdbx_strand_id
1 'polypeptide(L)'
;MLETVCIVAFHGFLRCGEFTVDNASNFDSESNLCVSDVTFYEDFAILHLKQSKTDPFRKGIDIQLHRLNNILCPYTTLKNYLQIRSVKGKCELSDPLFINENFSALERKYFITNLKILLEACGYQAELYNGHSFRIGAATSAGKANVEDHLIKTLGRWSSDSYCRYIRTDKSSIKNAQQQICNN
;
A
#
# COMPACT_ATOMS: atom_id res chain seq x y z
N MET A 1 -10.01 7.24 8.02
CA MET A 1 -9.00 6.32 8.60
C MET A 1 -8.79 5.13 7.69
N LEU A 2 -9.78 4.25 7.49
CA LEU A 2 -9.64 3.07 6.64
C LEU A 2 -9.33 3.40 5.17
N GLU A 3 -9.93 4.46 4.63
CA GLU A 3 -9.62 4.99 3.31
C GLU A 3 -8.12 5.31 3.12
N THR A 4 -7.52 6.06 4.05
CA THR A 4 -6.08 6.38 4.05
C THR A 4 -5.24 5.12 3.99
N VAL A 5 -5.57 4.13 4.82
CA VAL A 5 -4.86 2.84 4.86
C VAL A 5 -4.94 2.16 3.50
N CYS A 6 -6.14 2.06 2.90
CA CYS A 6 -6.35 1.44 1.60
C CYS A 6 -5.57 2.15 0.49
N ILE A 7 -5.63 3.48 0.43
CA ILE A 7 -4.93 4.28 -0.60
C ILE A 7 -3.42 4.12 -0.45
N VAL A 8 -2.87 4.30 0.75
CA VAL A 8 -1.43 4.17 1.00
C VAL A 8 -0.96 2.74 0.73
N ALA A 9 -1.71 1.73 1.19
CA ALA A 9 -1.37 0.33 0.95
C ALA A 9 -1.40 -0.05 -0.53
N PHE A 10 -2.36 0.48 -1.30
CA PHE A 10 -2.44 0.25 -2.74
C PHE A 10 -1.26 0.90 -3.48
N HIS A 11 -1.07 2.22 -3.29
CA HIS A 11 -0.01 2.97 -3.97
C HIS A 11 1.40 2.54 -3.55
N GLY A 12 1.58 2.12 -2.29
CA GLY A 12 2.84 1.59 -1.78
C GLY A 12 3.08 0.11 -2.08
N PHE A 13 2.15 -0.58 -2.76
CA PHE A 13 2.22 -2.04 -2.98
C PHE A 13 2.47 -2.82 -1.68
N LEU A 14 1.86 -2.37 -0.58
CA LEU A 14 2.14 -2.88 0.75
C LEU A 14 1.54 -4.26 0.97
N ARG A 15 2.26 -5.10 1.70
CA ARG A 15 1.69 -6.32 2.30
C ARG A 15 0.88 -5.92 3.52
N CYS A 16 -0.20 -6.63 3.83
CA CYS A 16 -1.03 -6.30 4.99
C CYS A 16 -0.24 -6.27 6.31
N GLY A 17 0.73 -7.17 6.50
CA GLY A 17 1.60 -7.16 7.68
C GLY A 17 2.61 -6.01 7.76
N GLU A 18 2.81 -5.24 6.69
CA GLU A 18 3.71 -4.06 6.71
C GLU A 18 3.03 -2.83 7.35
N PHE A 19 1.69 -2.82 7.44
CA PHE A 19 0.91 -1.69 7.99
C PHE A 19 -0.13 -2.10 9.05
N THR A 20 -0.17 -3.39 9.42
CA THR A 20 -1.05 -3.92 10.47
C THR A 20 -0.29 -4.82 11.43
N VAL A 21 -0.80 -4.93 12.66
CA VAL A 21 -0.32 -5.86 13.68
C VAL A 21 -1.31 -7.01 13.88
N ASP A 22 -0.87 -8.15 14.39
CA ASP A 22 -1.79 -9.27 14.68
C ASP A 22 -2.69 -8.99 15.89
N ASN A 23 -2.15 -8.30 16.90
CA ASN A 23 -2.88 -7.74 18.05
C ASN A 23 -2.28 -6.37 18.39
N ALA A 24 -3.10 -5.42 18.82
CA ALA A 24 -2.65 -4.10 19.24
C ALA A 24 -1.57 -4.14 20.35
N SER A 25 -1.64 -5.12 21.26
CA SER A 25 -0.62 -5.32 22.31
C SER A 25 0.74 -5.74 21.78
N ASN A 26 0.81 -6.26 20.56
CA ASN A 26 2.05 -6.72 19.92
C ASN A 26 2.75 -5.61 19.14
N PHE A 27 2.24 -4.37 19.20
CA PHE A 27 2.89 -3.25 18.55
C PHE A 27 4.26 -2.99 19.17
N ASP A 28 5.26 -2.89 18.30
CA ASP A 28 6.64 -2.59 18.64
C ASP A 28 7.15 -1.50 17.69
N SER A 29 7.54 -0.34 18.23
CA SER A 29 7.98 0.80 17.44
C SER A 29 9.27 0.54 16.66
N GLU A 30 10.07 -0.46 17.05
CA GLU A 30 11.33 -0.82 16.38
C GLU A 30 11.11 -1.71 15.15
N SER A 31 9.95 -2.38 15.05
CA SER A 31 9.66 -3.30 13.95
C SER A 31 8.40 -2.95 13.17
N ASN A 32 7.50 -2.14 13.74
CA ASN A 32 6.26 -1.72 13.12
C ASN A 32 6.31 -0.27 12.68
N LEU A 33 5.43 0.02 11.72
CA LEU A 33 5.34 1.32 11.07
C LEU A 33 4.80 2.38 12.03
N CYS A 34 5.58 3.44 12.22
CA CYS A 34 5.32 4.54 13.15
C CYS A 34 5.12 5.86 12.42
N VAL A 35 4.68 6.89 13.14
CA VAL A 35 4.60 8.26 12.61
C VAL A 35 5.97 8.77 12.17
N SER A 36 7.04 8.45 12.91
CA SER A 36 8.43 8.77 12.57
C SER A 36 8.93 8.20 11.25
N ASP A 37 8.28 7.15 10.74
CA ASP A 37 8.65 6.51 9.48
C ASP A 37 8.10 7.24 8.24
N VAL A 38 7.42 8.37 8.45
CA VAL A 38 6.89 9.21 7.37
C VAL A 38 7.64 10.53 7.31
N THR A 39 8.28 10.81 6.18
CA THR A 39 8.92 12.09 5.90
C THR A 39 8.26 12.77 4.71
N PHE A 40 7.78 14.00 4.88
CA PHE A 40 7.14 14.76 3.80
C PHE A 40 8.13 15.70 3.10
N TYR A 41 8.09 15.69 1.78
CA TYR A 41 8.69 16.67 0.89
C TYR A 41 7.59 17.46 0.17
N GLU A 42 8.00 18.37 -0.73
CA GLU A 42 7.08 19.20 -1.49
C GLU A 42 6.14 18.36 -2.38
N ASP A 43 6.71 17.43 -3.15
CA ASP A 43 5.97 16.65 -4.17
C ASP A 43 5.77 15.18 -3.82
N PHE A 44 6.36 14.68 -2.74
CA PHE A 44 6.19 13.28 -2.33
C PHE A 44 6.40 13.11 -0.83
N ALA A 45 5.98 11.96 -0.32
CA ALA A 45 6.30 11.51 1.03
C ALA A 45 7.14 10.23 0.93
N ILE A 46 8.11 10.07 1.82
CA ILE A 46 8.79 8.79 2.04
C ILE A 46 8.07 8.07 3.16
N LEU A 47 7.71 6.82 2.90
CA LEU A 47 7.28 5.85 3.89
C LEU A 47 8.40 4.81 4.07
N HIS A 48 9.09 4.86 5.20
CA HIS A 48 10.18 3.95 5.52
C HIS A 48 9.65 2.66 6.15
N LEU A 49 9.74 1.53 5.44
CA LEU A 49 9.43 0.23 6.02
C LEU A 49 10.67 -0.30 6.73
N LYS A 50 10.64 -0.36 8.07
CA LYS A 50 11.75 -0.86 8.89
C LYS A 50 12.14 -2.30 8.61
N GLN A 51 11.17 -3.14 8.26
CA GLN A 51 11.38 -4.55 7.98
C GLN A 51 10.52 -4.99 6.81
N SER A 52 11.03 -5.93 6.01
CA SER A 52 10.23 -6.65 5.03
C SER A 52 10.56 -8.14 5.08
N LYS A 53 9.62 -8.99 4.67
CA LYS A 53 9.81 -10.46 4.64
C LYS A 53 11.06 -10.90 3.85
N THR A 54 11.53 -10.08 2.92
CA THR A 54 12.68 -10.35 2.06
C THR A 54 13.92 -9.55 2.44
N ASP A 55 13.92 -8.89 3.59
CA ASP A 55 15.05 -8.11 4.11
C ASP A 55 15.70 -8.82 5.31
N PRO A 56 16.58 -9.81 5.06
CA PRO A 56 17.24 -10.55 6.13
C PRO A 56 18.18 -9.70 6.98
N PHE A 57 18.55 -8.50 6.50
CA PHE A 57 19.48 -7.60 7.18
C PHE A 57 18.78 -6.42 7.87
N ARG A 58 17.45 -6.32 7.81
CA ARG A 58 16.64 -5.22 8.37
C ARG A 58 17.18 -3.84 7.99
N LYS A 59 17.65 -3.68 6.75
CA LYS A 59 18.07 -2.37 6.22
C LYS A 59 16.88 -1.42 6.05
N GLY A 60 15.68 -1.99 5.98
CA GLY A 60 14.48 -1.26 5.64
C GLY A 60 14.44 -0.86 4.17
N ILE A 61 13.32 -0.29 3.76
CA ILE A 61 13.13 0.20 2.39
C ILE A 61 12.23 1.42 2.36
N ASP A 62 12.64 2.40 1.57
CA ASP A 62 11.87 3.61 1.33
C ASP A 62 10.85 3.41 0.21
N ILE A 63 9.63 3.83 0.46
CA ILE A 63 8.55 3.87 -0.52
C ILE A 63 8.18 5.33 -0.75
N GLN A 64 8.27 5.77 -1.99
CA GLN A 64 7.85 7.11 -2.38
C GLN A 64 6.35 7.13 -2.70
N LEU A 65 5.62 7.96 -1.98
CA LEU A 65 4.21 8.26 -2.21
C LEU A 65 4.11 9.66 -2.82
N HIS A 66 4.06 9.70 -4.16
CA HIS A 66 4.01 10.94 -4.92
C HIS A 66 2.67 11.66 -4.76
N ARG A 67 2.72 13.00 -4.80
CA ARG A 67 1.55 13.87 -4.86
C ARG A 67 0.91 13.73 -6.23
N LEU A 68 -0.33 13.27 -6.23
CA LEU A 68 -1.16 13.13 -7.42
C LEU A 68 -2.30 14.16 -7.40
N ASN A 69 -2.73 14.59 -8.60
CA ASN A 69 -3.83 15.53 -8.78
C ASN A 69 -5.19 14.81 -8.87
N ASN A 70 -5.52 13.98 -7.89
CA ASN A 70 -6.81 13.30 -7.80
C ASN A 70 -7.20 12.97 -6.35
N ILE A 71 -8.45 12.53 -6.15
CA ILE A 71 -9.00 12.22 -4.82
C ILE A 71 -8.34 11.02 -4.13
N LEU A 72 -7.70 10.12 -4.90
CA LEU A 72 -7.01 8.94 -4.40
C LEU A 72 -5.51 9.21 -4.17
N CYS A 73 -5.11 10.48 -4.03
CA CYS A 73 -3.72 10.86 -3.85
C CYS A 73 -3.16 10.34 -2.50
N PRO A 74 -2.14 9.45 -2.50
CA PRO A 74 -1.61 8.89 -1.27
C PRO A 74 -0.92 9.94 -0.40
N TYR A 75 -0.24 10.90 -1.01
CA TYR A 75 0.39 12.01 -0.30
C TYR A 75 -0.63 12.84 0.49
N THR A 76 -1.67 13.33 -0.20
CA THR A 76 -2.63 14.26 0.39
C THR A 76 -3.46 13.56 1.47
N THR A 77 -3.90 12.34 1.19
CA THR A 77 -4.70 11.57 2.14
C THR A 77 -3.89 11.19 3.39
N LEU A 78 -2.61 10.82 3.26
CA LEU A 78 -1.74 10.54 4.41
C LEU A 78 -1.45 11.81 5.23
N LYS A 79 -1.18 12.94 4.57
CA LYS A 79 -0.94 14.22 5.23
C LYS A 79 -2.15 14.68 6.04
N ASN A 80 -3.34 14.66 5.42
CA ASN A 80 -4.59 15.04 6.07
C ASN A 80 -4.90 14.11 7.27
N TYR A 81 -4.65 12.81 7.11
CA TYR A 81 -4.84 11.84 8.18
C TYR A 81 -3.98 12.15 9.42
N LEU A 82 -2.69 12.46 9.23
CA LEU A 82 -1.79 12.79 10.33
C LEU A 82 -2.16 14.14 10.98
N GLN A 83 -2.60 15.14 10.20
CA GLN A 83 -3.10 16.40 10.74
C GLN A 83 -4.35 16.22 11.60
N ILE A 84 -5.29 15.37 11.17
CA ILE A 84 -6.48 15.06 11.97
C ILE A 84 -6.10 14.31 13.25
N ARG A 85 -5.14 13.38 13.17
CA ARG A 85 -4.63 12.67 14.35
C ARG A 85 -3.95 13.58 15.35
N SER A 86 -3.11 14.51 14.91
CA SER A 86 -2.44 15.44 15.82
C SER A 86 -3.41 16.29 16.63
N VAL A 87 -4.60 16.59 16.08
CA VAL A 87 -5.67 17.31 16.80
C VAL A 87 -6.48 16.38 17.71
N LYS A 88 -6.75 15.15 17.29
CA LYS A 88 -7.59 14.19 18.04
C LYS A 88 -6.86 13.42 19.14
N GLY A 89 -5.53 13.33 19.09
CA GLY A 89 -4.68 12.66 20.07
C GLY A 89 -3.84 11.52 19.49
N LYS A 90 -2.87 11.04 20.29
CA LYS A 90 -1.85 10.02 19.95
C LYS A 90 -1.26 10.19 18.55
N CYS A 91 -0.32 11.11 18.42
CA CYS A 91 0.43 11.35 17.19
C CYS A 91 1.92 11.61 17.51
N GLU A 92 2.44 10.97 18.54
CA GLU A 92 3.86 11.01 18.87
C GLU A 92 4.68 10.22 17.82
N LEU A 93 5.96 10.51 17.71
CA LEU A 93 6.83 9.90 16.69
C LEU A 93 6.90 8.36 16.78
N SER A 94 6.80 7.80 17.99
CA SER A 94 6.80 6.36 18.24
C SER A 94 5.41 5.73 18.16
N ASP A 95 4.34 6.51 17.96
CA ASP A 95 2.99 5.95 17.86
C ASP A 95 2.83 5.18 16.54
N PRO A 96 1.95 4.15 16.51
CA PRO A 96 1.62 3.43 15.29
C PRO A 96 1.19 4.39 14.19
N LEU A 97 1.66 4.17 12.95
CA LEU A 97 1.27 5.01 11.82
C LEU A 97 -0.22 4.90 11.54
N PHE A 98 -0.76 3.68 11.56
CA PHE A 98 -2.20 3.45 11.41
C PHE A 98 -2.78 2.94 12.71
N ILE A 99 -3.84 3.58 13.14
CA ILE A 99 -4.60 3.25 14.35
C ILE A 99 -6.01 2.80 14.01
N ASN A 100 -6.72 2.21 14.97
CA ASN A 100 -8.16 2.02 14.95
C ASN A 100 -8.89 3.18 15.68
N GLU A 101 -10.22 3.10 15.77
CA GLU A 101 -11.07 4.10 16.45
C GLU A 101 -10.71 4.31 17.94
N ASN A 102 -10.05 3.33 18.56
CA ASN A 102 -9.60 3.39 19.96
C ASN A 102 -8.15 3.91 20.11
N PHE A 103 -7.58 4.51 19.07
CA PHE A 103 -6.18 4.99 19.07
C PHE A 103 -5.17 3.89 19.44
N SER A 104 -5.46 2.66 19.05
CA SER A 104 -4.57 1.51 19.19
C SER A 104 -4.06 1.09 17.82
N ALA A 105 -2.90 0.42 17.76
CA ALA A 105 -2.31 -0.02 16.49
C ALA A 105 -3.34 -0.81 15.65
N LEU A 106 -3.36 -0.56 14.34
CA LEU A 106 -4.35 -1.16 13.45
C LEU A 106 -4.16 -2.68 13.37
N GLU A 107 -5.10 -3.41 13.94
CA GLU A 107 -5.11 -4.88 13.92
C GLU A 107 -5.50 -5.41 12.54
N ARG A 108 -4.79 -6.44 12.07
CA ARG A 108 -5.03 -7.07 10.76
C ARG A 108 -6.45 -7.60 10.63
N LYS A 109 -6.93 -8.31 11.65
CA LYS A 109 -8.28 -8.88 11.65
C LYS A 109 -9.33 -7.78 11.54
N TYR A 110 -9.18 -6.72 12.34
CA TYR A 110 -10.06 -5.56 12.30
C TYR A 110 -10.07 -4.90 10.91
N PHE A 111 -8.88 -4.66 10.33
CA PHE A 111 -8.76 -4.07 8.99
C PHE A 111 -9.45 -4.92 7.92
N ILE A 112 -9.19 -6.23 7.88
CA ILE A 112 -9.78 -7.13 6.88
C ILE A 112 -11.29 -7.25 7.04
N THR A 113 -11.81 -7.34 8.27
CA THR A 113 -13.26 -7.38 8.51
C THR A 113 -13.93 -6.13 7.99
N ASN A 114 -13.43 -4.93 8.32
CA ASN A 114 -14.02 -3.69 7.85
C ASN A 114 -13.89 -3.50 6.33
N LEU A 115 -12.77 -3.93 5.73
CA LEU A 115 -12.61 -3.93 4.29
C LEU A 115 -13.66 -4.80 3.59
N LYS A 116 -13.93 -5.99 4.11
CA LYS A 116 -14.95 -6.89 3.56
C LYS A 116 -16.36 -6.29 3.62
N ILE A 117 -16.71 -5.68 4.76
CA ILE A 117 -17.99 -4.95 4.91
C ILE A 117 -18.12 -3.86 3.85
N LEU A 118 -17.06 -3.07 3.62
CA LEU A 118 -17.07 -2.03 2.58
C LEU A 118 -17.22 -2.60 1.18
N LEU A 119 -16.52 -3.70 0.87
CA LEU A 119 -16.62 -4.36 -0.44
C LEU A 119 -18.03 -4.90 -0.71
N GLU A 120 -18.65 -5.54 0.28
CA GLU A 120 -20.04 -6.02 0.20
C GLU A 120 -21.02 -4.87 -0.01
N ALA A 121 -20.84 -3.77 0.73
CA ALA A 121 -21.66 -2.57 0.56
C ALA A 121 -21.53 -1.94 -0.84
N CYS A 122 -20.39 -2.12 -1.50
CA CYS A 122 -20.16 -1.73 -2.89
C CYS A 122 -20.58 -2.77 -3.93
N GLY A 123 -21.16 -3.91 -3.51
CA GLY A 123 -21.62 -4.98 -4.40
C GLY A 123 -20.53 -5.94 -4.89
N TYR A 124 -19.34 -5.95 -4.26
CA TYR A 124 -18.27 -6.89 -4.56
C TYR A 124 -18.36 -8.15 -3.68
N GLN A 125 -17.90 -9.28 -4.22
CA GLN A 125 -17.75 -10.54 -3.46
C GLN A 125 -16.52 -10.47 -2.56
N ALA A 126 -16.72 -10.17 -1.27
CA ALA A 126 -15.66 -9.94 -0.30
C ALA A 126 -14.74 -11.15 -0.05
N GLU A 127 -15.19 -12.38 -0.32
CA GLU A 127 -14.42 -13.61 -0.17
C GLU A 127 -13.22 -13.68 -1.11
N LEU A 128 -13.28 -12.96 -2.24
CA LEU A 128 -12.19 -12.86 -3.20
C LEU A 128 -11.07 -11.91 -2.73
N TYR A 129 -11.28 -11.20 -1.63
CA TYR A 129 -10.35 -10.20 -1.11
C TYR A 129 -9.77 -10.61 0.25
N ASN A 130 -8.45 -10.49 0.39
CA ASN A 130 -7.70 -10.79 1.60
C ASN A 130 -6.50 -9.84 1.76
N GLY A 131 -5.66 -10.06 2.77
CA GLY A 131 -4.51 -9.19 3.06
C GLY A 131 -3.47 -9.07 1.93
N HIS A 132 -3.47 -9.96 0.94
CA HIS A 132 -2.61 -9.83 -0.25
C HIS A 132 -3.22 -8.98 -1.36
N SER A 133 -4.52 -8.65 -1.29
CA SER A 133 -5.25 -8.01 -2.37
C SER A 133 -4.73 -6.64 -2.74
N PHE A 134 -4.14 -5.88 -1.80
CA PHE A 134 -3.56 -4.57 -2.13
C PHE A 134 -2.33 -4.69 -3.03
N ARG A 135 -1.32 -5.46 -2.60
CA ARG A 135 -0.11 -5.66 -3.40
C ARG A 135 -0.38 -6.36 -4.74
N ILE A 136 -1.23 -7.39 -4.75
CA ILE A 136 -1.60 -8.10 -5.99
C ILE A 136 -2.46 -7.21 -6.88
N GLY A 137 -3.43 -6.51 -6.31
CA GLY A 137 -4.32 -5.59 -7.02
C GLY A 137 -3.55 -4.43 -7.64
N ALA A 138 -2.60 -3.85 -6.92
CA ALA A 138 -1.73 -2.78 -7.42
C ALA A 138 -0.91 -3.25 -8.63
N ALA A 139 -0.30 -4.43 -8.59
CA ALA A 139 0.43 -4.98 -9.75
C ALA A 139 -0.49 -5.30 -10.93
N THR A 140 -1.65 -5.91 -10.66
CA THR A 140 -2.64 -6.19 -11.71
C THR A 140 -3.10 -4.89 -12.39
N SER A 141 -3.40 -3.86 -11.61
CA SER A 141 -3.84 -2.55 -12.12
C SER A 141 -2.72 -1.84 -12.88
N ALA A 142 -1.48 -1.90 -12.39
CA ALA A 142 -0.32 -1.34 -13.10
C ALA A 142 -0.09 -2.03 -14.45
N GLY A 143 -0.21 -3.36 -14.51
CA GLY A 143 -0.13 -4.11 -15.76
C GLY A 143 -1.24 -3.72 -16.75
N LYS A 144 -2.48 -3.56 -16.28
CA LYS A 144 -3.59 -3.06 -17.12
C LYS A 144 -3.38 -1.62 -17.61
N ALA A 145 -2.66 -0.80 -16.84
CA ALA A 145 -2.29 0.55 -17.21
C ALA A 145 -1.05 0.60 -18.13
N ASN A 146 -0.54 -0.55 -18.57
CA ASN A 146 0.68 -0.68 -19.38
C ASN A 146 1.93 -0.05 -18.71
N VAL A 147 2.00 -0.07 -17.39
CA VAL A 147 3.23 0.26 -16.67
C VAL A 147 4.26 -0.80 -16.98
N GLU A 148 5.49 -0.38 -17.29
CA GLU A 148 6.56 -1.31 -17.64
C GLU A 148 6.85 -2.31 -16.52
N ASP A 149 7.08 -3.55 -16.93
CA ASP A 149 7.30 -4.69 -16.03
C ASP A 149 8.40 -4.44 -14.99
N HIS A 150 9.49 -3.78 -15.38
CA HIS A 150 10.59 -3.46 -14.47
C HIS A 150 10.17 -2.44 -13.39
N LEU A 151 9.27 -1.50 -13.72
CA LEU A 151 8.70 -0.56 -12.75
C LEU A 151 7.74 -1.28 -11.81
N ILE A 152 6.89 -2.18 -12.31
CA ILE A 152 5.99 -2.98 -11.46
C ILE A 152 6.80 -3.84 -10.48
N LYS A 153 7.86 -4.48 -10.96
CA LYS A 153 8.79 -5.26 -10.13
C LYS A 153 9.43 -4.41 -9.03
N THR A 154 9.85 -3.18 -9.37
CA THR A 154 10.46 -2.21 -8.46
C THR A 154 9.45 -1.73 -7.42
N LEU A 155 8.29 -1.21 -7.85
CA LEU A 155 7.23 -0.69 -6.98
C LEU A 155 6.76 -1.76 -5.98
N GLY A 156 6.57 -2.97 -6.47
CA GLY A 156 6.17 -4.07 -5.63
C GLY A 156 7.31 -4.73 -4.86
N ARG A 157 8.58 -4.35 -5.04
CA ARG A 157 9.70 -4.96 -4.30
C ARG A 157 9.73 -6.48 -4.49
N TRP A 158 9.64 -6.96 -5.72
CA TRP A 158 9.75 -8.38 -6.06
C TRP A 158 11.18 -8.72 -6.46
N SER A 159 11.81 -9.66 -5.75
CA SER A 159 13.16 -10.16 -6.09
C SER A 159 13.16 -11.06 -7.34
N SER A 160 12.04 -11.71 -7.64
CA SER A 160 11.85 -12.58 -8.79
C SER A 160 10.64 -12.16 -9.62
N ASP A 161 10.48 -12.75 -10.80
CA ASP A 161 9.37 -12.47 -11.72
C ASP A 161 8.05 -13.13 -11.31
N SER A 162 7.89 -13.40 -10.01
CA SER A 162 6.65 -13.90 -9.42
C SER A 162 5.45 -12.98 -9.65
N TYR A 163 5.68 -11.69 -9.90
CA TYR A 163 4.63 -10.73 -10.21
C TYR A 163 3.97 -10.98 -11.57
N CYS A 164 4.65 -11.65 -12.51
CA CYS A 164 4.11 -11.97 -13.83
C CYS A 164 2.87 -12.87 -13.75
N ARG A 165 2.67 -13.60 -12.65
CA ARG A 165 1.44 -14.39 -12.43
C ARG A 165 0.19 -13.53 -12.24
N TYR A 166 0.37 -12.25 -11.88
CA TYR A 166 -0.72 -11.31 -11.64
C TYR A 166 -1.02 -10.43 -12.85
N ILE A 167 -0.04 -10.23 -13.73
CA ILE A 167 -0.21 -9.50 -14.98
C ILE A 167 -0.66 -10.47 -16.06
N ARG A 168 -1.94 -10.41 -16.45
CA ARG A 168 -2.46 -11.20 -17.56
C ARG A 168 -2.35 -10.40 -18.85
N THR A 169 -1.63 -10.95 -19.83
CA THR A 169 -1.57 -10.39 -21.18
C THR A 169 -2.89 -10.70 -21.90
N ASP A 170 -3.65 -9.66 -22.25
CA ASP A 170 -4.84 -9.82 -23.09
C ASP A 170 -4.51 -9.72 -24.58
N LYS A 171 -5.48 -10.10 -25.43
CA LYS A 171 -5.31 -10.08 -26.90
C LYS A 171 -5.04 -8.66 -27.44
N SER A 172 -5.59 -7.64 -26.80
CA SER A 172 -5.35 -6.22 -27.17
C SER A 172 -3.90 -5.82 -26.94
N SER A 173 -3.30 -6.26 -25.83
CA SER A 173 -1.91 -5.99 -25.49
C SER A 173 -0.96 -6.58 -26.54
N ILE A 174 -1.24 -7.82 -26.99
CA ILE A 174 -0.48 -8.47 -28.07
C ILE A 174 -0.61 -7.69 -29.38
N LYS A 175 -1.82 -7.28 -29.76
CA LYS A 175 -2.06 -6.49 -30.97
C LYS A 175 -1.33 -5.15 -30.93
N ASN A 176 -1.39 -4.43 -29.81
CA ASN A 176 -0.71 -3.14 -29.64
C ASN A 176 0.81 -3.28 -29.74
N ALA A 177 1.38 -4.32 -29.11
CA ALA A 177 2.81 -4.60 -29.21
C ALA A 177 3.24 -4.88 -30.66
N GLN A 178 2.46 -5.69 -31.39
CA GLN A 178 2.69 -5.95 -32.82
C GLN A 178 2.61 -4.67 -33.67
N GLN A 179 1.65 -3.78 -33.37
CA GLN A 179 1.52 -2.50 -34.07
C GLN A 179 2.70 -1.56 -33.81
N GLN A 180 3.22 -1.52 -32.57
CA GLN A 180 4.40 -0.70 -32.25
C GLN A 180 5.66 -1.17 -32.97
N ILE A 181 5.84 -2.49 -33.15
CA ILE A 181 6.97 -3.04 -33.92
C ILE A 181 6.95 -2.55 -35.36
N CYS A 182 5.77 -2.45 -35.98
CA CYS A 182 5.63 -2.02 -37.38
C CYS A 182 5.79 -0.51 -37.59
N ASN A 183 5.75 0.29 -36.53
CA ASN A 183 5.75 1.75 -36.60
C ASN A 183 7.10 2.39 -36.20
N ASN A 184 8.15 1.57 -36.03
CA ASN A 184 9.52 2.01 -35.75
C ASN A 184 10.41 1.98 -37.00
#